data_AF-A0ABD4UEY4-F1
#
_entry.id   AF-A0ABD4UEY4-F1
#
_cell.length_a   1.000
_cell.length_b   1.000
_cell.length_c   1.000
_cell.angle_alpha   90.00
_cell.angle_beta   90.00
_cell.angle_gamma   90.00
#
_symmetry.space_group_name_H-M   'P 1'
#
loop_
_entity.id
_entity.type
_entity.pdbx_description
1 polymer ?
#
loop_
_entity_poly.entity_id
_entity_poly.type
_entity_poly.pdbx_seq_one_letter_code
_entity_poly.pdbx_strand_id
1 'polypeptide(L)'
;MIGALLIFLGLAPAGARSNPCDMPGWTMGESVAFVCDMDDAKRQAQKHLPLEYQGARSEVSFRAAPVGGKPGVALIVTDRIVPVEDAPREAALLGPWGGWVDEQGKVHGTKDAWIMPIAAAGSSSKPAGTVVYLVNSPAPVSKLSSVAGEPPQPVQDAFARAELTAVEPASTPCTRRCTGTSLR
;
A
#
# COMPACT_ATOMS: atom_id res chain seq x y z
N MET A 1 19.90 23.00 -7.51
CA MET A 1 19.76 24.15 -8.44
C MET A 1 19.22 23.79 -9.83
N ILE A 2 19.27 22.52 -10.26
CA ILE A 2 18.80 22.10 -11.60
C ILE A 2 17.29 22.33 -11.79
N GLY A 3 16.44 21.96 -10.83
CA GLY A 3 14.99 22.12 -10.97
C GLY A 3 14.50 23.55 -11.19
N ALA A 4 15.11 24.55 -10.52
CA ALA A 4 14.75 25.96 -10.71
C ALA A 4 15.11 26.49 -12.11
N LEU A 5 16.22 26.01 -12.67
CA LEU A 5 16.68 26.34 -14.02
C LEU A 5 15.75 25.74 -15.08
N LEU A 6 15.34 24.48 -14.93
CA LEU A 6 14.44 23.82 -15.89
C LEU A 6 13.07 24.49 -15.97
N ILE A 7 12.55 24.95 -14.82
CA ILE A 7 11.30 25.72 -14.78
C ILE A 7 11.48 27.06 -15.48
N PHE A 8 12.60 27.75 -15.24
CA PHE A 8 12.88 29.02 -15.90
C PHE A 8 13.01 28.86 -17.42
N LEU A 9 13.53 27.72 -17.89
CA LEU A 9 13.65 27.38 -19.31
C LEU A 9 12.35 26.81 -19.92
N GLY A 10 11.27 26.69 -19.15
CA GLY A 10 10.00 26.11 -19.63
C GLY A 10 10.04 24.60 -19.91
N LEU A 11 11.10 23.92 -19.47
CA LEU A 11 11.30 22.47 -19.64
C LEU A 11 10.65 21.66 -18.50
N ALA A 12 10.18 22.32 -17.45
CA ALA A 12 9.40 21.74 -16.37
C ALA A 12 8.27 22.67 -15.94
N PRO A 13 7.11 22.15 -15.49
CA PRO A 13 6.02 22.95 -14.97
C PRO A 13 6.43 23.74 -13.71
N ALA A 14 5.85 24.92 -13.49
CA ALA A 14 6.11 25.70 -12.28
C ALA A 14 5.77 24.94 -10.97
N GLY A 15 4.78 24.03 -11.03
CA GLY A 15 4.39 23.14 -9.92
C GLY A 15 5.49 22.17 -9.48
N ALA A 16 6.50 21.93 -10.33
CA ALA A 16 7.60 21.03 -10.04
C ALA A 16 8.52 21.49 -8.88
N ARG A 17 8.41 22.76 -8.45
CA ARG A 17 9.07 23.24 -7.23
C ARG A 17 8.49 22.62 -5.96
N SER A 18 7.18 22.38 -5.95
CA SER A 18 6.45 21.86 -4.79
C SER A 18 6.18 20.36 -4.91
N ASN A 19 6.09 19.83 -6.13
CA ASN A 19 5.85 18.42 -6.37
C ASN A 19 6.92 17.87 -7.32
N PRO A 20 7.89 17.07 -6.84
CA PRO A 20 8.94 16.55 -7.69
C PRO A 20 8.40 15.68 -8.83
N CYS A 21 7.23 15.04 -8.68
CA CYS A 21 6.62 14.22 -9.74
C CYS A 21 6.19 14.99 -10.98
N ASP A 22 6.15 16.33 -10.94
CA ASP A 22 5.87 17.16 -12.10
C ASP A 22 7.13 17.41 -12.95
N MET A 23 8.34 17.04 -12.48
CA MET A 23 9.55 17.14 -13.31
C MET A 23 9.57 16.08 -14.43
N PRO A 24 10.35 16.32 -15.51
CA PRO A 24 10.62 15.28 -16.50
C PRO A 24 11.36 14.08 -15.90
N GLY A 25 11.01 12.86 -16.31
CA GLY A 25 11.60 11.61 -15.78
C GLY A 25 13.12 11.55 -15.87
N TRP A 26 13.73 12.09 -16.94
CA TRP A 26 15.19 12.11 -17.15
C TRP A 26 15.97 12.95 -16.11
N THR A 27 15.28 13.73 -15.28
CA THR A 27 15.89 14.52 -14.19
C THR A 27 15.85 13.82 -12.84
N MET A 28 15.16 12.68 -12.75
CA MET A 28 14.87 11.98 -11.52
C MET A 28 15.83 10.81 -11.31
N GLY A 29 16.12 10.51 -10.04
CA GLY A 29 16.64 9.20 -9.68
C GLY A 29 15.57 8.13 -9.90
N GLU A 30 16.00 6.92 -10.22
CA GLU A 30 15.13 5.80 -10.59
C GLU A 30 14.04 5.52 -9.54
N SER A 31 14.38 5.48 -8.25
CA SER A 31 13.42 5.26 -7.17
C SER A 31 12.37 6.37 -7.08
N VAL A 32 12.75 7.64 -7.34
CA VAL A 32 11.80 8.77 -7.33
C VAL A 32 10.87 8.69 -8.53
N ALA A 33 11.40 8.38 -9.72
CA ALA A 33 10.61 8.17 -10.92
C ALA A 33 9.57 7.05 -10.71
N PHE A 34 9.99 5.94 -10.11
CA PHE A 34 9.12 4.80 -9.79
C PHE A 34 8.02 5.17 -8.78
N VAL A 35 8.35 5.87 -7.69
CA VAL A 35 7.35 6.31 -6.69
C VAL A 35 6.31 7.23 -7.34
N CYS A 36 6.73 8.16 -8.20
CA CYS A 36 5.82 9.04 -8.92
C CYS A 36 4.90 8.28 -9.89
N ASP A 37 5.43 7.31 -10.63
CA ASP A 37 4.62 6.46 -11.52
C ASP A 37 3.68 5.53 -10.73
N MET A 38 4.09 5.03 -9.55
CA MET A 38 3.21 4.27 -8.66
C MET A 38 2.04 5.13 -8.16
N ASP A 39 2.30 6.40 -7.82
CA ASP A 39 1.25 7.34 -7.42
C ASP A 39 0.27 7.63 -8.56
N ASP A 40 0.76 7.69 -9.81
CA ASP A 40 -0.08 7.82 -11.01
C ASP A 40 -0.93 6.55 -11.20
N ALA A 41 -0.31 5.36 -11.12
CA ALA A 41 -0.98 4.06 -11.21
C ALA A 41 -2.07 3.93 -10.14
N LYS A 42 -1.79 4.32 -8.89
CA LYS A 42 -2.75 4.33 -7.78
C LYS A 42 -3.97 5.17 -8.09
N ARG A 43 -3.77 6.41 -8.57
CA ARG A 43 -4.89 7.31 -8.93
C ARG A 43 -5.73 6.75 -10.07
N GLN A 44 -5.12 6.02 -11.00
CA GLN A 44 -5.85 5.35 -12.08
C GLN A 44 -6.60 4.12 -11.59
N ALA A 45 -5.98 3.28 -10.76
CA ALA A 45 -6.59 2.08 -10.19
C ALA A 45 -7.80 2.41 -9.29
N GLN A 46 -7.77 3.56 -8.61
CA GLN A 46 -8.91 4.07 -7.84
C GLN A 46 -10.11 4.47 -8.72
N LYS A 47 -9.93 4.64 -10.02
CA LYS A 47 -10.99 5.05 -10.95
C LYS A 47 -11.41 3.91 -11.87
N HIS A 48 -10.45 3.06 -12.25
CA HIS A 48 -10.63 2.03 -13.26
C HIS A 48 -9.92 0.75 -12.82
N LEU A 49 -10.69 -0.33 -12.69
CA LEU A 49 -10.18 -1.69 -12.55
C LEU A 49 -10.87 -2.61 -13.56
N PRO A 50 -10.14 -3.59 -14.15
CA PRO A 50 -8.69 -3.79 -14.03
C PRO A 50 -7.90 -2.64 -14.67
N LEU A 51 -6.64 -2.46 -14.23
CA LEU A 51 -5.73 -1.44 -14.76
C LEU A 51 -4.54 -2.11 -15.44
N GLU A 52 -4.15 -1.58 -16.59
CA GLU A 52 -2.80 -1.70 -17.13
C GLU A 52 -2.25 -0.29 -17.34
N TYR A 53 -1.07 0.00 -16.80
CA TYR A 53 -0.44 1.31 -16.87
C TYR A 53 1.06 1.17 -17.09
N GLN A 54 1.58 1.95 -18.04
CA GLN A 54 3.01 2.05 -18.29
C GLN A 54 3.52 3.34 -17.64
N GLY A 55 4.52 3.22 -16.76
CA GLY A 55 5.15 4.34 -16.09
C GLY A 55 5.78 5.30 -17.09
N ALA A 56 5.44 6.59 -16.99
CA ALA A 56 5.95 7.60 -17.92
C ALA A 56 7.40 8.02 -17.61
N ARG A 57 7.91 7.71 -16.41
CA ARG A 57 9.21 8.17 -15.92
C ARG A 57 10.18 7.01 -15.70
N SER A 58 9.67 5.90 -15.19
CA SER A 58 10.43 4.70 -14.83
C SER A 58 10.35 3.60 -15.90
N GLU A 59 9.40 3.70 -16.84
CA GLU A 59 9.09 2.66 -17.82
C GLU A 59 8.76 1.29 -17.20
N VAL A 60 8.36 1.28 -15.93
CA VAL A 60 7.85 0.11 -15.22
C VAL A 60 6.39 -0.14 -15.65
N SER A 61 6.02 -1.39 -15.86
CA SER A 61 4.64 -1.81 -16.09
C SER A 61 3.92 -2.03 -14.77
N PHE A 62 2.69 -1.52 -14.67
CA PHE A 62 1.82 -1.66 -13.51
C PHE A 62 0.52 -2.34 -13.94
N ARG A 63 0.12 -3.40 -13.23
CA ARG A 63 -1.16 -4.08 -13.43
C ARG A 63 -1.94 -4.11 -12.13
N ALA A 64 -3.19 -3.66 -12.14
CA ALA A 64 -4.03 -3.69 -10.95
C ALA A 64 -5.23 -4.60 -11.14
N ALA A 65 -5.47 -5.46 -10.15
CA ALA A 65 -6.61 -6.36 -10.11
C ALA A 65 -7.23 -6.40 -8.71
N PRO A 66 -8.56 -6.61 -8.60
CA PRO A 66 -9.22 -6.81 -7.31
C PRO A 66 -8.59 -7.98 -6.55
N VAL A 67 -8.49 -7.83 -5.23
CA VAL A 67 -8.09 -8.93 -4.35
C VAL A 67 -9.31 -9.79 -4.05
N GLY A 68 -9.25 -11.07 -4.40
CA GLY A 68 -10.32 -12.04 -4.19
C GLY A 68 -10.82 -12.06 -2.75
N GLY A 69 -12.14 -12.06 -2.57
CA GLY A 69 -12.78 -12.15 -1.26
C GLY A 69 -12.86 -10.82 -0.47
N LYS A 70 -12.36 -9.69 -0.99
CA LYS A 70 -12.47 -8.38 -0.35
C LYS A 70 -13.00 -7.31 -1.32
N PRO A 71 -14.26 -6.88 -1.20
CA PRO A 71 -14.76 -5.78 -2.02
C PRO A 71 -14.01 -4.49 -1.68
N GLY A 72 -13.69 -3.71 -2.71
CA GLY A 72 -13.05 -2.40 -2.56
C GLY A 72 -11.55 -2.43 -2.30
N VAL A 73 -10.88 -3.56 -2.50
CA VAL A 73 -9.42 -3.67 -2.39
C VAL A 73 -8.85 -4.26 -3.68
N ALA A 74 -7.79 -3.64 -4.18
CA ALA A 74 -7.03 -4.11 -5.33
C ALA A 74 -5.53 -4.10 -5.02
N LEU A 75 -4.78 -4.93 -5.75
CA LEU A 75 -3.33 -4.98 -5.68
C LEU A 75 -2.77 -4.50 -7.02
N ILE A 76 -1.88 -3.52 -6.96
CA ILE A 76 -1.04 -3.10 -8.08
C ILE A 76 0.22 -3.95 -8.04
N VAL A 77 0.45 -4.72 -9.08
CA VAL A 77 1.63 -5.56 -9.28
C VAL A 77 2.50 -4.95 -10.36
N THR A 78 3.79 -4.79 -10.08
CA THR A 78 4.74 -4.18 -11.01
C THR A 78 5.60 -5.22 -11.73
N ASP A 79 6.37 -4.81 -12.74
CA ASP A 79 7.51 -5.56 -13.28
C ASP A 79 8.86 -5.15 -12.65
N ARG A 80 8.85 -4.20 -11.70
CA ARG A 80 10.04 -3.86 -10.91
C ARG A 80 10.35 -4.99 -9.95
N ILE A 81 11.49 -5.63 -10.18
CA ILE A 81 12.03 -6.72 -9.37
C ILE A 81 13.37 -6.25 -8.80
N VAL A 82 13.53 -6.39 -7.50
CA VAL A 82 14.76 -6.03 -6.77
C VAL A 82 15.27 -7.27 -6.01
N PRO A 83 16.53 -7.27 -5.53
CA PRO A 83 17.00 -8.32 -4.63
C PRO A 83 16.06 -8.49 -3.43
N VAL A 84 15.81 -9.73 -3.02
CA VAL A 84 14.81 -10.06 -1.99
C VAL A 84 15.12 -9.36 -0.66
N GLU A 85 16.40 -9.25 -0.33
CA GLU A 85 16.93 -8.55 0.84
C GLU A 85 16.66 -7.03 0.82
N ASP A 86 16.54 -6.44 -0.36
CA ASP A 86 16.29 -5.01 -0.57
C ASP A 86 14.80 -4.69 -0.75
N ALA A 87 13.98 -5.68 -1.07
CA ALA A 87 12.56 -5.52 -1.35
C ALA A 87 11.75 -4.88 -0.20
N PRO A 88 12.00 -5.20 1.10
CA PRO A 88 11.36 -4.50 2.21
C PRO A 88 11.67 -2.99 2.23
N ARG A 89 12.90 -2.60 1.86
CA ARG A 89 13.33 -1.19 1.82
C ARG A 89 12.65 -0.44 0.66
N GLU A 90 12.57 -1.07 -0.51
CA GLU A 90 11.90 -0.48 -1.68
C GLU A 90 10.39 -0.37 -1.47
N ALA A 91 9.75 -1.39 -0.89
CA ALA A 91 8.33 -1.34 -0.53
C ALA A 91 8.04 -0.19 0.45
N ALA A 92 8.94 0.07 1.40
CA ALA A 92 8.79 1.16 2.36
C ALA A 92 8.82 2.56 1.72
N LEU A 93 9.44 2.73 0.53
CA LEU A 93 9.38 3.99 -0.22
C LEU A 93 7.96 4.33 -0.68
N LEU A 94 7.11 3.32 -0.84
CA LEU A 94 5.71 3.48 -1.22
C LEU A 94 4.80 3.73 0.01
N GLY A 95 5.36 3.77 1.21
CA GLY A 95 4.61 3.97 2.45
C GLY A 95 3.90 2.70 2.94
N PRO A 96 2.89 2.82 3.85
CA PRO A 96 2.35 1.69 4.61
C PRO A 96 1.64 0.62 3.76
N TRP A 97 1.25 0.99 2.54
CA TRP A 97 0.55 0.10 1.60
C TRP A 97 1.46 -0.49 0.53
N GLY A 98 2.75 -0.10 0.52
CA GLY A 98 3.77 -0.79 -0.27
C GLY A 98 3.98 -2.21 0.24
N GLY A 99 4.28 -3.12 -0.67
CA GLY A 99 4.63 -4.48 -0.35
C GLY A 99 5.60 -5.09 -1.35
N TRP A 100 6.02 -6.32 -1.07
CA TRP A 100 6.94 -7.08 -1.90
C TRP A 100 6.59 -8.58 -1.89
N VAL A 101 7.10 -9.33 -2.88
CA VAL A 101 6.83 -10.77 -3.02
C VAL A 101 8.00 -11.60 -2.49
N ASP A 102 7.74 -12.57 -1.62
CA ASP A 102 8.75 -13.53 -1.11
C ASP A 102 8.99 -14.72 -2.05
N GLU A 103 9.94 -15.57 -1.69
CA GLU A 103 10.26 -16.79 -2.44
C GLU A 103 9.11 -17.81 -2.48
N GLN A 104 8.17 -17.70 -1.55
CA GLN A 104 7.00 -18.55 -1.43
C GLN A 104 5.79 -17.99 -2.21
N GLY A 105 5.94 -16.86 -2.91
CA GLY A 105 4.87 -16.20 -3.65
C GLY A 105 3.84 -15.49 -2.76
N LYS A 106 4.20 -15.19 -1.51
CA LYS A 106 3.42 -14.35 -0.61
C LYS A 106 3.84 -12.91 -0.78
N VAL A 107 2.84 -12.04 -0.69
CA VAL A 107 3.01 -10.61 -0.64
C VAL A 107 3.10 -10.20 0.83
N HIS A 108 4.20 -9.53 1.16
CA HIS A 108 4.46 -8.91 2.45
C HIS A 108 4.26 -7.41 2.34
N GLY A 109 3.36 -6.88 3.17
CA GLY A 109 3.23 -5.44 3.35
C GLY A 109 4.45 -4.84 4.05
N THR A 110 4.58 -3.52 3.97
CA THR A 110 5.62 -2.78 4.70
C THR A 110 5.54 -3.11 6.19
N LYS A 111 6.67 -3.54 6.78
CA LYS A 111 6.76 -4.03 8.17
C LYS A 111 5.83 -5.21 8.49
N ASP A 112 5.48 -6.02 7.49
CA ASP A 112 4.58 -7.18 7.62
C ASP A 112 3.19 -6.81 8.19
N ALA A 113 2.74 -5.57 8.00
CA ALA A 113 1.44 -5.11 8.47
C ALA A 113 0.26 -5.87 7.85
N TRP A 114 0.49 -6.52 6.71
CA TRP A 114 -0.45 -7.41 6.04
C TRP A 114 0.31 -8.45 5.22
N ILE A 115 -0.25 -9.64 5.08
CA ILE A 115 0.32 -10.74 4.29
C ILE A 115 -0.80 -11.41 3.50
N MET A 116 -0.55 -11.72 2.23
CA MET A 116 -1.50 -12.46 1.39
C MET A 116 -0.78 -13.25 0.28
N PRO A 117 -1.34 -14.35 -0.24
CA PRO A 117 -0.77 -14.99 -1.42
C PRO A 117 -0.97 -14.09 -2.66
N ILE A 118 0.03 -14.00 -3.54
CA ILE A 118 -0.07 -13.18 -4.76
C ILE A 118 -1.21 -13.65 -5.69
N ALA A 119 -1.55 -14.94 -5.63
CA ALA A 119 -2.70 -15.54 -6.30
C ALA A 119 -4.04 -14.89 -5.93
N ALA A 120 -4.15 -14.28 -4.74
CA ALA A 120 -5.36 -13.55 -4.34
C ALA A 120 -5.63 -12.34 -5.25
N ALA A 121 -4.62 -11.77 -5.91
CA ALA A 121 -4.76 -10.68 -6.87
C ALA A 121 -4.93 -11.17 -8.32
N GLY A 122 -5.29 -12.44 -8.54
CA GLY A 122 -5.44 -13.00 -9.89
C GLY A 122 -4.12 -13.17 -10.66
N SER A 123 -2.97 -13.05 -9.98
CA SER A 123 -1.64 -13.27 -10.56
C SER A 123 -1.12 -14.64 -10.17
N SER A 124 -0.88 -15.52 -11.16
CA SER A 124 -0.55 -16.93 -10.92
C SER A 124 0.87 -17.15 -10.37
N SER A 125 1.82 -16.25 -10.62
CA SER A 125 3.10 -16.14 -9.90
C SER A 125 3.84 -14.86 -10.29
N LYS A 126 4.71 -14.36 -9.42
CA LYS A 126 5.71 -13.33 -9.74
C LYS A 126 7.05 -13.70 -9.10
N PRO A 127 8.17 -13.23 -9.67
CA PRO A 127 9.49 -13.42 -9.07
C PRO A 127 9.54 -12.84 -7.64
N ALA A 128 10.30 -13.51 -6.77
CA ALA A 128 10.64 -12.95 -5.46
C ALA A 128 11.32 -11.58 -5.64
N GLY A 129 11.06 -10.64 -4.74
CA GLY A 129 11.51 -9.26 -4.84
C GLY A 129 10.66 -8.37 -5.76
N THR A 130 9.57 -8.87 -6.33
CA THR A 130 8.60 -8.02 -7.06
C THR A 130 7.97 -7.01 -6.11
N VAL A 131 8.01 -5.73 -6.48
CA VAL A 131 7.37 -4.64 -5.70
C VAL A 131 5.89 -4.53 -6.06
N VAL A 132 5.04 -4.33 -5.06
CA VAL A 132 3.59 -4.21 -5.21
C VAL A 132 3.02 -3.10 -4.33
N TYR A 133 1.75 -2.75 -4.54
CA TYR A 133 1.06 -1.75 -3.74
C TYR A 133 -0.42 -2.11 -3.53
N LEU A 134 -0.89 -2.03 -2.29
CA LEU A 134 -2.29 -2.26 -1.95
C LEU A 134 -3.09 -0.95 -2.06
N VAL A 135 -4.16 -0.95 -2.86
CA VAL A 135 -4.98 0.24 -3.09
C VAL A 135 -6.44 -0.03 -2.75
N ASN A 136 -7.06 0.92 -2.05
CA ASN A 136 -8.51 0.93 -1.90
C ASN A 136 -9.13 1.31 -3.25
N SER A 137 -9.96 0.45 -3.80
CA SER A 137 -10.69 0.68 -5.04
C SER A 137 -12.16 0.94 -4.76
N PRO A 138 -12.89 1.59 -5.68
CA PRO A 138 -14.34 1.52 -5.65
C PRO A 138 -14.75 0.04 -5.70
N ALA A 139 -15.74 -0.33 -4.90
CA ALA A 139 -16.31 -1.67 -4.97
C ALA A 139 -16.76 -1.93 -6.41
N PRO A 140 -16.57 -3.15 -6.95
CA PRO A 140 -17.12 -3.47 -8.27
C PRO A 140 -18.63 -3.18 -8.20
N VAL A 141 -19.10 -2.28 -9.06
CA VAL A 141 -20.53 -2.14 -9.34
C VAL A 141 -20.92 -3.45 -9.99
N SER A 142 -21.34 -4.41 -9.16
CA SER A 142 -22.09 -5.56 -9.63
C SER A 142 -23.21 -4.99 -10.46
N LYS A 143 -23.22 -5.28 -11.77
CA LYS A 143 -24.43 -5.10 -12.58
C LYS A 143 -25.49 -6.02 -12.00
N LEU A 144 -26.18 -5.57 -10.96
CA LEU A 144 -27.48 -6.12 -10.60
C LEU A 144 -28.44 -5.65 -11.68
N SER A 145 -28.70 -6.55 -12.62
CA SER A 145 -29.93 -6.53 -13.38
C SER A 145 -31.10 -6.51 -12.37
N SER A 146 -31.92 -5.45 -12.44
CA SER A 146 -33.34 -5.39 -12.06
C SER A 146 -33.77 -6.02 -10.72
N VAL A 147 -34.22 -5.19 -9.77
CA VAL A 147 -35.62 -5.13 -9.28
C VAL A 147 -35.73 -3.93 -8.33
N ALA A 148 -36.82 -3.18 -8.48
CA ALA A 148 -37.15 -1.96 -7.75
C ALA A 148 -37.14 -2.13 -6.21
N GLY A 149 -36.73 -1.07 -5.51
CA GLY A 149 -37.05 -0.86 -4.09
C GLY A 149 -35.93 -0.23 -3.25
N GLU A 150 -36.19 0.98 -2.77
CA GLU A 150 -35.57 1.68 -1.62
C GLU A 150 -34.08 2.12 -1.69
N PRO A 151 -33.74 3.41 -1.43
CA PRO A 151 -32.36 3.86 -1.33
C PRO A 151 -31.70 3.43 0.01
N PRO A 152 -30.51 2.81 0.01
CA PRO A 152 -29.78 2.54 1.25
C PRO A 152 -29.07 3.80 1.77
N GLN A 153 -29.28 4.08 3.06
CA GLN A 153 -28.69 5.18 3.84
C GLN A 153 -27.15 5.07 3.99
N PRO A 154 -26.45 6.20 4.26
CA PRO A 154 -25.00 6.24 4.36
C PRO A 154 -24.48 5.48 5.58
N VAL A 155 -23.55 4.55 5.34
CA VAL A 155 -22.84 3.78 6.36
C VAL A 155 -21.70 4.63 6.94
N GLN A 156 -21.98 5.43 7.96
CA GLN A 156 -20.96 6.18 8.73
C GLN A 156 -20.62 5.55 10.09
N ASP A 157 -21.25 4.43 10.49
CA ASP A 157 -21.18 3.96 11.89
C ASP A 157 -20.21 2.79 12.17
N ALA A 158 -19.40 2.33 11.21
CA ALA A 158 -18.54 1.16 11.43
C ALA A 158 -17.15 1.48 12.04
N PHE A 159 -16.78 2.75 12.23
CA PHE A 159 -15.44 3.14 12.71
C PHE A 159 -15.33 3.55 14.18
N ALA A 160 -16.42 3.49 14.95
CA ALA A 160 -16.43 3.88 16.36
C ALA A 160 -16.63 2.66 17.29
N ARG A 161 -15.69 1.70 17.28
CA ARG A 161 -15.48 0.74 18.39
C ARG A 161 -14.23 -0.12 18.17
N ALA A 162 -13.07 0.49 18.36
CA ALA A 162 -11.90 -0.22 18.86
C ALA A 162 -11.45 0.56 20.10
N GLU A 163 -11.98 0.16 21.26
CA GLU A 163 -11.57 0.67 22.56
C GLU A 163 -10.07 0.45 22.77
N LEU A 164 -9.40 1.54 23.15
CA LEU A 164 -8.08 1.50 23.77
C LEU A 164 -8.15 0.62 25.02
N THR A 165 -7.49 -0.53 25.01
CA THR A 165 -7.06 -1.14 26.28
C THR A 165 -5.65 -0.62 26.58
N ALA A 166 -5.62 0.46 27.36
CA ALA A 166 -4.41 0.92 28.02
C ALA A 166 -3.96 -0.13 29.03
N VAL A 167 -2.72 -0.60 28.92
CA VAL A 167 -2.03 -1.31 30.01
C VAL A 167 -1.07 -0.30 30.62
N GLU A 168 -1.47 0.32 31.72
CA GLU A 168 -0.58 1.08 32.62
C GLU A 168 -0.18 0.21 33.83
N PRO A 169 0.96 0.53 34.47
CA PRO A 169 1.70 -0.37 35.35
C PRO A 169 1.18 -0.34 36.79
N ALA A 170 1.01 -1.52 37.41
CA ALA A 170 0.70 -1.61 38.83
C ALA A 170 2.00 -1.64 39.66
N SER A 171 2.12 -0.60 40.48
CA SER A 171 3.10 -0.33 41.51
C SER A 171 3.10 -1.36 42.65
N THR A 172 4.28 -1.51 43.25
CA THR A 172 4.54 -2.24 44.51
C THR A 172 3.75 -1.65 45.68
N PRO A 173 3.38 -2.49 46.67
CA PRO A 173 3.71 -2.10 48.04
C PRO A 173 4.32 -3.25 48.87
N CYS A 174 5.35 -2.88 49.64
CA CYS A 174 5.89 -3.63 50.76
C CYS A 174 4.88 -3.77 51.91
N THR A 175 4.98 -4.87 52.65
CA THR A 175 5.32 -5.00 54.10
C THR A 175 4.40 -5.93 54.92
N ARG A 176 5.07 -6.81 55.70
CA ARG A 176 4.67 -7.53 56.94
C ARG A 176 4.11 -8.97 56.86
N ARG A 177 5.01 -9.88 57.28
CA ARG A 177 4.89 -10.98 58.27
C ARG A 177 3.48 -11.42 58.68
N CYS A 178 3.23 -12.74 58.64
CA CYS A 178 3.17 -13.62 59.82
C CYS A 178 3.08 -15.11 59.45
N THR A 179 4.02 -15.90 59.99
CA THR A 179 3.93 -17.28 60.55
C THR A 179 2.92 -18.31 60.00
N GLY A 180 3.42 -19.52 59.68
CA GLY A 180 2.58 -20.71 59.52
C GLY A 180 3.35 -21.98 59.13
N THR A 181 3.71 -22.76 60.13
CA THR A 181 4.34 -24.10 60.20
C THR A 181 3.80 -25.19 59.24
N SER A 182 4.71 -26.08 58.80
CA SER A 182 4.61 -27.57 58.83
C SER A 182 4.45 -28.38 57.52
N LEU A 183 5.36 -29.37 57.39
CA LEU A 183 5.33 -30.66 56.68
C LEU A 183 5.35 -30.60 55.14
N ARG A 184 6.29 -31.20 54.42
CA ARG A 184 7.08 -32.44 54.61
C ARG A 184 8.54 -32.25 54.17
#